data_AF-A0A3Q3B9H8-F1
#
_entry.id   AF-A0A3Q3B9H8-F1
#
_cell.length_a   1.000
_cell.length_b   1.000
_cell.length_c   1.000
_cell.angle_alpha   90.00
_cell.angle_beta   90.00
_cell.angle_gamma   90.00
#
_symmetry.space_group_name_H-M   'P 1'
#
loop_
_entity.id
_entity.type
_entity.pdbx_description
1 polymer ?
#
loop_
_entity_poly.entity_id
_entity_poly.type
_entity_poly.pdbx_seq_one_letter_code
_entity_poly.pdbx_strand_id
1 'polypeptide(L)'
;MLLHRFCNIWQCPDLSTRGRCTGCRITGSVGELSSWSANMKTTGEQSPESSGITMDDVKNLIKKKDEIEEQIKAYYDVLEDQGVGVEGPLVDDEGYPRADVNLYQIRSARHNISCLQNDHKAIMAEIEEALHTLHAREKAKREQDVSDAQEEAMEQQVTLPRPFARVDAVTEGSPASGAGLKVGDEIVEFGSVNTGNFQSLQNIASVVQHSEGKPLRVGVIRAGQKVQMNLTPQRWSGRGLLGCNIVPVQR
;
A
#
# COMPACT_ATOMS: atom_id res chain seq x y z
N MET A 1 6.50 3.19 -12.65
CA MET A 1 7.23 3.12 -13.94
C MET A 1 7.89 1.74 -14.17
N LEU A 2 7.25 0.63 -13.80
CA LEU A 2 7.79 -0.73 -13.96
C LEU A 2 6.78 -1.75 -14.55
N LEU A 3 5.59 -1.31 -14.97
CA LEU A 3 4.53 -2.20 -15.49
C LEU A 3 4.50 -2.36 -17.02
N HIS A 4 5.41 -1.74 -17.77
CA HIS A 4 5.29 -1.64 -19.24
C HIS A 4 6.27 -2.52 -20.04
N ARG A 5 6.91 -3.53 -19.44
CA ARG A 5 7.97 -4.31 -20.12
C ARG A 5 7.80 -5.83 -20.15
N PHE A 6 6.61 -6.36 -19.88
CA PHE A 6 6.42 -7.82 -19.73
C PHE A 6 5.51 -8.51 -20.75
N CYS A 7 5.11 -7.86 -21.84
CA CYS A 7 4.26 -8.52 -22.82
C CYS A 7 4.64 -8.06 -24.23
N ASN A 8 5.58 -8.76 -24.88
CA ASN A 8 5.84 -8.58 -26.31
C ASN A 8 6.64 -9.73 -26.96
N ILE A 9 6.29 -10.99 -26.67
CA ILE A 9 6.84 -12.14 -27.42
C ILE A 9 5.76 -13.11 -27.94
N TRP A 10 4.51 -13.05 -27.47
CA TRP A 10 3.47 -13.98 -27.95
C TRP A 10 2.23 -13.23 -28.42
N GLN A 11 2.22 -12.94 -29.72
CA GLN A 11 1.02 -12.52 -30.45
C GLN A 11 0.09 -13.74 -30.53
N CYS A 12 -0.87 -13.85 -29.62
CA CYS A 12 -1.94 -14.85 -29.71
C CYS A 12 -2.86 -14.52 -30.90
N PRO A 13 -3.04 -15.41 -31.89
CA PRO A 13 -4.21 -15.39 -32.75
C PRO A 13 -5.33 -16.19 -32.07
N ASP A 14 -6.34 -15.44 -31.67
CA ASP A 14 -7.76 -15.78 -31.56
C ASP A 14 -8.22 -17.00 -30.73
N LEU A 15 -9.15 -16.67 -29.83
CA LEU A 15 -9.77 -17.51 -28.84
C LEU A 15 -11.00 -18.19 -29.46
N SER A 16 -10.83 -19.34 -30.11
CA SER A 16 -11.98 -20.17 -30.49
C SER A 16 -11.61 -21.64 -30.66
N THR A 17 -11.65 -22.38 -29.55
CA THR A 17 -12.37 -23.66 -29.40
C THR A 17 -11.99 -24.31 -28.07
N ARG A 18 -13.00 -24.84 -27.39
CA ARG A 18 -12.87 -25.67 -26.19
C ARG A 18 -12.11 -26.95 -26.53
N GLY A 19 -10.78 -26.92 -26.51
CA GLY A 19 -9.92 -28.10 -26.61
C GLY A 19 -9.73 -28.75 -25.26
N ARG A 20 -10.73 -29.51 -24.80
CA ARG A 20 -10.58 -30.43 -23.68
C ARG A 20 -9.55 -31.47 -24.12
N CYS A 21 -8.39 -31.55 -23.47
CA CYS A 21 -7.42 -32.64 -23.68
C CYS A 21 -8.05 -33.97 -23.28
N THR A 22 -8.80 -34.59 -24.19
CA THR A 22 -9.27 -35.97 -24.08
C THR A 22 -8.12 -36.90 -24.47
N GLY A 23 -7.07 -36.91 -23.65
CA GLY A 23 -5.87 -37.72 -23.87
C GLY A 23 -5.36 -38.41 -22.61
N CYS A 24 -6.07 -38.30 -21.48
CA CYS A 24 -5.79 -39.08 -20.27
C CYS A 24 -6.98 -40.02 -20.01
N ARG A 25 -7.12 -41.05 -20.85
CA ARG A 25 -8.02 -42.17 -20.58
C ARG A 25 -7.19 -43.28 -19.93
N ILE A 26 -7.17 -43.28 -18.60
CA ILE A 26 -6.74 -44.44 -17.82
C ILE A 26 -7.79 -45.53 -18.04
N THR A 27 -7.50 -46.49 -18.92
CA THR A 27 -8.28 -47.74 -18.99
C THR A 27 -7.81 -48.65 -17.86
N GLY A 28 -8.40 -48.49 -16.68
CA GLY A 28 -8.30 -49.46 -15.59
C GLY A 28 -9.44 -50.47 -15.72
N SER A 29 -9.13 -51.66 -16.26
CA SER A 29 -10.03 -52.81 -16.14
C SER A 29 -9.97 -53.32 -14.70
N VAL A 30 -11.14 -53.54 -14.11
CA VAL A 30 -11.32 -54.08 -12.77
C VAL A 30 -10.85 -55.54 -12.75
N GLY A 31 -9.88 -55.87 -11.90
CA GLY A 31 -9.55 -57.25 -11.56
C GLY A 31 -8.07 -57.50 -11.31
N GLU A 32 -7.63 -57.33 -10.05
CA GLU A 32 -6.70 -58.20 -9.30
C GLU A 32 -6.07 -57.41 -8.13
N LEU A 33 -6.83 -57.36 -7.03
CA LEU A 33 -6.27 -57.14 -5.70
C LEU A 33 -5.63 -58.44 -5.25
N SER A 34 -4.30 -58.50 -5.20
CA SER A 34 -3.52 -59.10 -4.10
C SER A 34 -2.03 -59.14 -4.46
N SER A 35 -1.19 -58.67 -3.55
CA SER A 35 0.27 -58.87 -3.53
C SER A 35 1.13 -57.95 -4.42
N TRP A 36 1.21 -56.68 -4.04
CA TRP A 36 2.52 -56.05 -3.84
C TRP A 36 2.44 -54.98 -2.75
N SER A 37 2.66 -55.43 -1.52
CA SER A 37 3.06 -54.58 -0.42
C SER A 37 4.58 -54.68 -0.33
N ALA A 38 5.29 -53.70 -0.89
CA ALA A 38 6.66 -53.37 -0.51
C ALA A 38 7.12 -52.07 -1.19
N ASN A 39 7.19 -51.02 -0.39
CA ASN A 39 8.19 -49.95 -0.47
C ASN A 39 7.97 -48.83 -1.51
N MET A 40 7.07 -47.89 -1.20
CA MET A 40 7.24 -46.49 -1.59
C MET A 40 7.10 -45.61 -0.35
N LYS A 41 8.25 -45.09 0.08
CA LYS A 41 8.43 -44.17 1.18
C LYS A 41 7.79 -42.84 0.77
N THR A 42 6.59 -42.59 1.27
CA THR A 42 5.88 -41.32 1.23
C THR A 42 6.71 -40.28 1.98
N THR A 43 7.34 -39.36 1.25
CA THR A 43 7.87 -38.13 1.82
C THR A 43 7.52 -36.97 0.90
N GLY A 44 6.60 -36.12 1.34
CA GLY A 44 6.63 -34.70 0.98
C GLY A 44 5.46 -34.16 0.16
N GLU A 45 4.21 -34.53 0.44
CA GLU A 45 3.10 -33.61 0.15
C GLU A 45 3.15 -32.47 1.19
N GLN A 46 3.88 -31.41 0.87
CA GLN A 46 3.67 -30.11 1.50
C GLN A 46 2.48 -29.46 0.81
N SER A 47 1.29 -29.70 1.36
CA SER A 47 0.20 -28.73 1.22
C SER A 47 0.68 -27.45 1.92
N PRO A 48 0.72 -26.27 1.27
CA PRO A 48 1.08 -25.06 1.98
C PRO A 48 -0.13 -24.68 2.84
N GLU A 49 -0.02 -24.98 4.13
CA GLU A 49 -0.82 -24.34 5.17
C GLU A 49 -0.70 -22.82 5.03
N SER A 50 -1.83 -22.15 5.23
CA SER A 50 -2.11 -20.72 5.05
C SER A 50 -1.24 -19.79 5.90
N SER A 51 0.06 -19.77 5.61
CA SER A 51 0.97 -18.69 6.02
C SER A 51 0.85 -17.60 4.96
N GLY A 52 0.50 -16.38 5.38
CA GLY A 52 0.19 -15.29 4.47
C GLY A 52 1.29 -15.08 3.45
N ILE A 53 0.91 -15.07 2.17
CA ILE A 53 1.80 -14.93 1.01
C ILE A 53 2.75 -13.75 1.23
N THR A 54 4.05 -14.01 1.16
CA THR A 54 5.09 -13.01 1.33
C THR A 54 5.67 -12.55 0.00
N MET A 55 6.32 -11.38 -0.02
CA MET A 55 7.01 -10.88 -1.22
C MET A 55 8.12 -11.82 -1.70
N ASP A 56 8.71 -12.62 -0.83
CA ASP A 56 9.76 -13.57 -1.19
C ASP A 56 9.18 -14.81 -1.88
N ASP A 57 7.95 -15.21 -1.54
CA ASP A 57 7.23 -16.28 -2.23
C ASP A 57 6.94 -15.90 -3.68
N VAL A 58 6.52 -14.65 -3.93
CA VAL A 58 6.30 -14.13 -5.29
C VAL A 58 7.60 -14.14 -6.09
N LYS A 59 8.73 -13.73 -5.51
CA LYS A 59 10.03 -13.79 -6.19
C LYS A 59 10.44 -15.23 -6.52
N ASN A 60 10.14 -16.17 -5.63
CA ASN A 60 10.42 -17.59 -5.88
C ASN A 60 9.56 -18.14 -7.01
N LEU A 61 8.28 -17.76 -7.09
CA LEU A 61 7.41 -18.12 -8.22
C LEU A 61 7.93 -17.55 -9.55
N ILE A 62 8.42 -16.31 -9.56
CA ILE A 62 9.02 -15.70 -10.75
C ILE A 62 10.27 -16.47 -11.20
N LYS A 63 11.14 -16.86 -10.27
CA LYS A 63 12.32 -17.67 -10.60
C LYS A 63 11.94 -19.02 -11.21
N LYS A 64 10.97 -19.71 -10.61
CA LYS A 64 10.46 -20.99 -11.15
C LYS A 64 9.86 -20.81 -12.55
N LYS A 65 9.12 -19.73 -12.77
CA LYS A 65 8.58 -19.37 -14.07
C LYS A 65 9.70 -19.19 -15.11
N ASP A 66 10.76 -18.47 -14.76
CA ASP A 66 11.91 -18.24 -15.65
C ASP A 66 12.67 -19.55 -15.95
N GLU A 67 12.84 -20.44 -14.95
CA GLU A 67 13.43 -21.78 -15.14
C GLU A 67 12.61 -22.63 -16.12
N ILE A 68 11.27 -22.59 -16.04
CA ILE A 68 10.39 -23.29 -16.99
C ILE A 68 10.52 -22.69 -18.40
N GLU A 69 10.61 -21.36 -18.53
CA GLU A 69 10.81 -20.70 -19.83
C GLU A 69 12.15 -21.11 -20.48
N GLU A 70 13.21 -21.23 -19.68
CA GLU A 70 14.50 -21.73 -20.15
C GLU A 70 14.43 -23.19 -20.59
N GLN A 71 13.74 -24.06 -19.85
CA GLN A 71 13.54 -25.45 -20.23
C GLN A 71 12.73 -25.58 -21.53
N ILE A 72 11.65 -24.80 -21.65
CA ILE A 72 10.84 -24.75 -22.87
C ILE A 72 11.72 -24.35 -24.05
N LYS A 73 12.52 -23.29 -23.89
CA LYS A 73 13.44 -22.82 -24.94
C LYS A 73 14.45 -23.90 -25.34
N ALA A 74 15.05 -24.59 -24.38
CA ALA A 74 15.98 -25.68 -24.68
C ALA A 74 15.33 -26.80 -25.51
N TYR A 75 14.07 -27.15 -25.25
CA TYR A 75 13.34 -28.11 -26.08
C TYR A 75 12.97 -27.57 -27.46
N TYR A 76 12.71 -26.26 -27.60
CA TYR A 76 12.53 -25.63 -28.90
C TYR A 76 13.81 -25.67 -29.74
N ASP A 77 14.96 -25.39 -29.15
CA ASP A 77 16.26 -25.45 -29.85
C ASP A 77 16.51 -26.87 -30.42
N VAL A 78 16.20 -27.92 -29.64
CA VAL A 78 16.29 -29.32 -30.09
C VAL A 78 15.35 -29.62 -31.28
N LEU A 79 14.18 -28.99 -31.33
CA LEU A 79 13.23 -29.15 -32.43
C LEU A 79 13.68 -28.37 -33.69
N GLU A 80 14.27 -27.20 -33.52
CA GLU A 80 14.84 -26.39 -34.61
C GLU A 80 16.04 -27.08 -35.27
N ASP A 81 16.92 -27.69 -34.48
CA ASP A 81 18.06 -28.48 -34.99
C ASP A 81 17.63 -29.64 -35.91
N GLN A 82 16.46 -30.22 -35.66
CA GLN A 82 15.89 -31.29 -36.47
C GLN A 82 15.01 -30.78 -37.62
N GLY A 83 14.79 -29.46 -37.73
CA GLY A 83 13.99 -28.83 -38.78
C GLY A 83 12.49 -29.11 -38.70
N VAL A 84 11.99 -29.52 -37.52
CA VAL A 84 10.59 -29.91 -37.32
C VAL A 84 9.95 -29.08 -36.21
N GLY A 85 8.97 -28.24 -36.56
CA GLY A 85 8.22 -27.45 -35.58
C GLY A 85 7.39 -28.30 -34.60
N VAL A 86 6.86 -27.68 -33.54
CA VAL A 86 6.07 -28.35 -32.48
C VAL A 86 4.83 -29.09 -32.99
N GLU A 87 4.23 -28.66 -34.10
CA GLU A 87 3.02 -29.28 -34.68
C GLU A 87 3.25 -29.92 -36.07
N GLY A 88 4.49 -30.01 -36.53
CA GLY A 88 4.80 -30.57 -37.85
C GLY A 88 4.43 -32.07 -37.99
N PRO A 89 4.02 -32.54 -39.18
CA PRO A 89 3.84 -33.97 -39.45
C PRO A 89 5.16 -34.75 -39.25
N LEU A 90 5.11 -35.90 -38.56
CA LEU A 90 6.26 -36.80 -38.35
C LEU A 90 6.34 -37.94 -39.37
N VAL A 91 5.46 -37.88 -40.35
CA VAL A 91 5.22 -38.92 -41.33
C VAL A 91 5.45 -38.30 -42.71
N ASP A 92 5.97 -39.08 -43.64
CA ASP A 92 6.05 -38.68 -45.04
C ASP A 92 4.67 -38.74 -45.74
N ASP A 93 4.64 -38.39 -47.02
CA ASP A 93 3.41 -38.38 -47.83
C ASP A 93 2.87 -39.80 -48.09
N GLU A 94 3.68 -40.84 -47.84
CA GLU A 94 3.33 -42.25 -48.03
C GLU A 94 2.80 -42.91 -46.74
N GLY A 95 2.89 -42.22 -45.59
CA GLY A 95 2.39 -42.74 -44.32
C GLY A 95 3.45 -43.44 -43.46
N TYR A 96 4.74 -43.35 -43.82
CA TYR A 96 5.85 -43.98 -43.10
C TYR A 96 6.61 -42.98 -42.20
N PRO A 97 7.19 -43.46 -41.08
CA PRO A 97 8.06 -42.65 -40.24
C PRO A 97 9.24 -42.09 -41.03
N ARG A 98 9.41 -40.78 -40.95
CA ARG A 98 10.53 -40.05 -41.56
C ARG A 98 11.88 -40.61 -41.09
N ALA A 99 12.69 -41.09 -42.02
CA ALA A 99 14.01 -41.67 -41.72
C ALA A 99 15.11 -40.61 -41.49
N ASP A 100 14.86 -39.38 -41.93
CA ASP A 100 15.73 -38.22 -41.82
C ASP A 100 15.77 -37.62 -40.40
N VAL A 101 14.80 -37.97 -39.55
CA VAL A 101 14.56 -37.29 -38.28
C VAL A 101 14.42 -38.26 -37.11
N ASN A 102 14.92 -37.90 -35.93
CA ASN A 102 14.73 -38.71 -34.73
C ASN A 102 13.32 -38.52 -34.11
N LEU A 103 12.36 -39.36 -34.52
CA LEU A 103 10.98 -39.31 -34.04
C LEU A 103 10.85 -39.42 -32.52
N TYR A 104 11.72 -40.19 -31.87
CA TYR A 104 11.65 -40.40 -30.42
C TYR A 104 11.97 -39.11 -29.66
N GLN A 105 13.04 -38.43 -30.05
CA GLN A 105 13.43 -37.15 -29.44
C GLN A 105 12.35 -36.08 -29.67
N ILE A 106 11.80 -35.99 -30.89
CA ILE A 106 10.76 -35.00 -31.18
C ILE A 106 9.49 -35.25 -30.41
N ARG A 107 9.02 -36.50 -30.36
CA ARG A 107 7.81 -36.84 -29.62
C ARG A 107 7.97 -36.53 -28.13
N SER A 108 9.15 -36.85 -27.58
CA SER A 108 9.48 -36.55 -26.19
C SER A 108 9.56 -35.05 -25.93
N ALA A 109 10.23 -34.30 -26.81
CA ALA A 109 10.33 -32.84 -26.71
C ALA A 109 8.96 -32.16 -26.80
N ARG A 110 8.11 -32.54 -27.76
CA ARG A 110 6.74 -32.00 -27.89
C ARG A 110 5.88 -32.30 -26.67
N HIS A 111 5.98 -33.51 -26.12
CA HIS A 111 5.28 -33.88 -24.91
C HIS A 111 5.74 -33.00 -23.73
N ASN A 112 7.06 -32.88 -23.54
CA ASN A 112 7.63 -32.08 -22.46
C ASN A 112 7.28 -30.59 -22.60
N ILE A 113 7.33 -30.02 -23.81
CA ILE A 113 6.89 -28.64 -24.08
C ILE A 113 5.43 -28.47 -23.67
N SER A 114 4.55 -29.40 -24.05
CA SER A 114 3.13 -29.32 -23.70
C SER A 114 2.89 -29.37 -22.19
N CYS A 115 3.62 -30.23 -21.48
CA CYS A 115 3.55 -30.31 -20.02
C CYS A 115 4.07 -29.01 -19.37
N LEU A 116 5.26 -28.56 -19.74
CA LEU A 116 5.87 -27.33 -19.22
C LEU A 116 5.05 -26.07 -19.52
N GLN A 117 4.38 -26.01 -20.67
CA GLN A 117 3.46 -24.90 -20.98
C GLN A 117 2.23 -24.89 -20.08
N ASN A 118 1.73 -26.06 -19.66
CA ASN A 118 0.63 -26.12 -18.69
C ASN A 118 1.10 -25.71 -17.30
N ASP A 119 2.29 -26.15 -16.90
CA ASP A 119 2.90 -25.77 -15.62
C ASP A 119 3.21 -24.27 -15.57
N HIS A 120 3.73 -23.69 -16.66
CA HIS A 120 3.94 -22.25 -16.79
C HIS A 120 2.64 -21.47 -16.62
N LYS A 121 1.54 -21.91 -17.26
CA LYS A 121 0.22 -21.30 -17.07
C LYS A 121 -0.27 -21.39 -15.63
N ALA A 122 -0.03 -22.51 -14.94
CA ALA A 122 -0.38 -22.68 -13.54
C ALA A 122 0.41 -21.70 -12.64
N ILE A 123 1.73 -21.61 -12.82
CA ILE A 123 2.58 -20.68 -12.06
C ILE A 123 2.19 -19.22 -12.33
N MET A 124 1.85 -18.88 -13.57
CA MET A 124 1.38 -17.54 -13.90
C MET A 124 0.08 -17.17 -13.16
N ALA A 125 -0.85 -18.11 -13.03
CA ALA A 125 -2.08 -17.89 -12.26
C ALA A 125 -1.79 -17.74 -10.76
N GLU A 126 -0.86 -18.52 -10.21
CA GLU A 126 -0.41 -18.39 -8.80
C GLU A 126 0.24 -17.03 -8.53
N ILE A 127 1.07 -16.54 -9.45
CA ILE A 127 1.71 -15.20 -9.34
C ILE A 127 0.64 -14.10 -9.32
N GLU A 128 -0.36 -14.20 -10.20
CA GLU A 128 -1.47 -13.24 -10.27
C GLU A 128 -2.23 -13.19 -8.94
N GLU A 129 -2.63 -14.34 -8.39
CA GLU A 129 -3.32 -14.43 -7.10
C GLU A 129 -2.46 -13.87 -5.95
N ALA A 130 -1.18 -14.24 -5.91
CA ALA A 130 -0.23 -13.76 -4.92
C ALA A 130 -0.05 -12.23 -4.96
N LEU A 131 -0.04 -11.64 -6.15
CA LEU A 131 0.10 -10.19 -6.30
C LEU A 131 -1.19 -9.46 -5.91
N HIS A 132 -2.36 -10.00 -6.29
CA HIS A 132 -3.65 -9.44 -5.91
C HIS A 132 -3.88 -9.44 -4.39
N THR A 133 -3.51 -10.52 -3.71
CA THR A 133 -3.65 -10.62 -2.24
C THR A 133 -2.75 -9.63 -1.51
N LEU A 134 -1.49 -9.47 -1.96
CA LEU A 134 -0.57 -8.47 -1.40
C LEU A 134 -1.06 -7.03 -1.61
N HIS A 135 -1.50 -6.68 -2.82
CA HIS A 135 -2.00 -5.34 -3.08
C HIS A 135 -3.33 -5.04 -2.40
N ALA A 136 -4.22 -6.03 -2.26
CA ALA A 136 -5.45 -5.87 -1.49
C ALA A 136 -5.13 -5.58 -0.01
N ARG A 137 -4.15 -6.27 0.57
CA ARG A 137 -3.67 -6.04 1.93
C ARG A 137 -3.03 -4.66 2.10
N GLU A 138 -2.16 -4.26 1.18
CA GLU A 138 -1.53 -2.93 1.21
C GLU A 138 -2.56 -1.80 1.04
N LYS A 139 -3.55 -1.99 0.17
CA LYS A 139 -4.63 -1.02 -0.04
C LYS A 139 -5.48 -0.86 1.21
N ALA A 140 -5.91 -1.97 1.83
CA ALA A 140 -6.67 -1.93 3.08
C ALA A 140 -5.88 -1.23 4.19
N LYS A 141 -4.58 -1.52 4.31
CA LYS A 141 -3.71 -0.83 5.27
C LYS A 141 -3.62 0.68 5.00
N ARG A 142 -3.45 1.09 3.74
CA ARG A 142 -3.42 2.53 3.37
C ARG A 142 -4.75 3.22 3.64
N GLU A 143 -5.87 2.55 3.38
CA GLU A 143 -7.20 3.09 3.67
C GLU A 143 -7.40 3.26 5.18
N GLN A 144 -6.93 2.31 5.99
CA GLN A 144 -6.91 2.38 7.45
C GLN A 144 -6.03 3.54 7.95
N ASP A 145 -4.80 3.67 7.44
CA ASP A 145 -3.90 4.77 7.82
C ASP A 145 -4.50 6.15 7.45
N VAL A 146 -5.28 6.23 6.36
CA VAL A 146 -5.98 7.45 5.96
C VAL A 146 -7.21 7.72 6.83
N SER A 147 -7.98 6.71 7.21
CA SER A 147 -9.10 6.89 8.15
C SER A 147 -8.60 7.30 9.53
N ASP A 148 -7.53 6.68 10.01
CA ASP A 148 -6.93 6.98 11.31
C ASP A 148 -6.34 8.40 11.31
N ALA A 149 -5.69 8.83 10.22
CA ALA A 149 -5.21 10.20 10.07
C ALA A 149 -6.34 11.24 9.93
N GLN A 150 -7.49 10.87 9.34
CA GLN A 150 -8.67 11.73 9.26
C GLN A 150 -9.41 11.83 10.61
N GLU A 151 -9.47 10.74 11.37
CA GLU A 151 -10.00 10.73 12.73
C GLU A 151 -9.11 11.55 13.67
N GLU A 152 -7.78 11.39 13.62
CA GLU A 152 -6.83 12.22 14.38
C GLU A 152 -6.92 13.71 14.02
N ALA A 153 -7.09 14.04 12.72
CA ALA A 153 -7.25 15.42 12.27
C ALA A 153 -8.60 16.02 12.68
N MET A 154 -9.67 15.22 12.72
CA MET A 154 -11.01 15.66 13.13
C MET A 154 -11.12 15.78 14.66
N GLU A 155 -10.48 14.91 15.43
CA GLU A 155 -10.38 15.04 16.90
C GLU A 155 -9.61 16.30 17.32
N GLN A 156 -8.57 16.69 16.57
CA GLN A 156 -7.83 17.93 16.79
C GLN A 156 -8.61 19.20 16.43
N GLN A 157 -9.66 19.10 15.61
CA GLN A 157 -10.55 20.23 15.28
C GLN A 157 -11.77 20.37 16.21
N VAL A 158 -12.15 19.32 16.95
CA VAL A 158 -13.34 19.34 17.84
C VAL A 158 -12.99 19.65 19.30
N THR A 159 -11.74 19.50 19.73
CA THR A 159 -11.32 19.93 21.07
C THR A 159 -10.88 21.38 21.08
N LEU A 160 -11.84 22.31 21.21
CA LEU A 160 -11.52 23.70 21.55
C LEU A 160 -10.70 23.71 22.86
N PRO A 161 -9.44 24.18 22.83
CA PRO A 161 -8.59 24.16 24.01
C PRO A 161 -9.19 25.06 25.10
N ARG A 162 -9.09 24.61 26.36
CA ARG A 162 -9.73 25.30 27.50
C ARG A 162 -9.15 26.72 27.65
N PRO A 163 -9.98 27.77 27.60
CA PRO A 163 -9.53 29.13 27.84
C PRO A 163 -9.24 29.33 29.32
N PHE A 164 -8.17 30.06 29.63
CA PHE A 164 -7.76 30.34 31.02
C PHE A 164 -8.07 31.77 31.45
N ALA A 165 -8.30 32.68 30.50
CA ALA A 165 -8.60 34.08 30.78
C ALA A 165 -9.60 34.67 29.78
N ARG A 166 -10.26 35.76 30.13
CA ARG A 166 -11.20 36.49 29.28
C ARG A 166 -10.89 37.97 29.31
N VAL A 167 -11.12 38.63 28.17
CA VAL A 167 -10.97 40.08 28.04
C VAL A 167 -12.25 40.76 28.54
N ASP A 168 -12.11 41.59 29.57
CA ASP A 168 -13.21 42.31 30.22
C ASP A 168 -13.38 43.73 29.64
N ALA A 169 -12.27 44.40 29.33
CA ALA A 169 -12.27 45.74 28.73
C ALA A 169 -11.10 45.92 27.78
N VAL A 170 -11.31 46.68 26.69
CA VAL A 170 -10.25 47.09 25.75
C VAL A 170 -10.37 48.59 25.53
N THR A 171 -9.25 49.31 25.65
CA THR A 171 -9.24 50.75 25.40
C THR A 171 -9.04 51.04 23.92
N GLU A 172 -9.82 51.96 23.36
CA GLU A 172 -9.66 52.39 21.96
C GLU A 172 -8.30 53.07 21.75
N GLY A 173 -7.66 52.80 20.61
CA GLY A 173 -6.31 53.30 20.31
C GLY A 173 -5.19 52.61 21.10
N SER A 174 -5.49 51.56 21.86
CA SER A 174 -4.47 50.72 22.51
C SER A 174 -3.87 49.68 21.56
N PRO A 175 -2.66 49.15 21.87
CA PRO A 175 -2.06 48.06 21.10
C PRO A 175 -2.95 46.82 21.00
N ALA A 176 -3.74 46.52 22.04
CA ALA A 176 -4.74 45.44 22.03
C ALA A 176 -5.87 45.68 21.02
N SER A 177 -6.39 46.91 20.98
CA SER A 177 -7.42 47.30 20.00
C SER A 177 -6.88 47.23 18.57
N GLY A 178 -5.65 47.72 18.34
CA GLY A 178 -4.98 47.65 17.04
C GLY A 178 -4.69 46.22 16.56
N ALA A 179 -4.45 45.28 17.50
CA ALA A 179 -4.29 43.86 17.21
C ALA A 179 -5.62 43.13 16.92
N GLY A 180 -6.76 43.78 17.15
CA GLY A 180 -8.09 43.22 16.90
C GLY A 180 -8.69 42.42 18.07
N LEU A 181 -8.17 42.58 19.30
CA LEU A 181 -8.80 42.05 20.51
C LEU A 181 -10.11 42.78 20.81
N LYS A 182 -11.13 42.02 21.20
CA LYS A 182 -12.45 42.54 21.57
C LYS A 182 -12.83 42.10 22.98
N VAL A 183 -13.73 42.87 23.58
CA VAL A 183 -14.35 42.50 24.86
C VAL A 183 -15.12 41.20 24.69
N GLY A 184 -14.95 40.27 25.64
CA GLY A 184 -15.58 38.95 25.62
C GLY A 184 -14.75 37.85 24.93
N ASP A 185 -13.61 38.17 24.34
CA ASP A 185 -12.71 37.15 23.79
C ASP A 185 -12.12 36.27 24.91
N GLU A 186 -12.17 34.95 24.72
CA GLU A 186 -11.61 33.97 25.64
C GLU A 186 -10.20 33.55 25.21
N ILE A 187 -9.18 33.84 26.02
CA ILE A 187 -7.78 33.61 25.69
C ILE A 187 -7.42 32.16 26.01
N VAL A 188 -6.82 31.49 25.02
CA VAL A 188 -6.34 30.12 25.12
C VAL A 188 -4.81 30.04 25.06
N GLU A 189 -4.18 30.99 24.38
CA GLU A 189 -2.73 31.03 24.21
C GLU A 189 -2.29 32.50 24.20
N PHE A 190 -1.23 32.81 24.95
CA PHE A 190 -0.65 34.14 25.00
C PHE A 190 0.88 34.05 24.99
N GLY A 191 1.47 34.16 23.81
CA GLY A 191 2.92 34.01 23.60
C GLY A 191 3.40 32.67 24.13
N SER A 192 4.26 32.71 25.16
CA SER A 192 4.80 31.51 25.82
C SER A 192 3.88 30.93 26.90
N VAL A 193 2.74 31.56 27.18
CA VAL A 193 1.77 31.11 28.20
C VAL A 193 0.65 30.32 27.52
N ASN A 194 0.47 29.09 27.97
CA ASN A 194 -0.62 28.19 27.55
C ASN A 194 -1.44 27.77 28.77
N THR A 195 -2.53 27.03 28.55
CA THR A 195 -3.39 26.50 29.63
C THR A 195 -2.63 25.65 30.66
N GLY A 196 -1.53 25.00 30.26
CA GLY A 196 -0.71 24.17 31.16
C GLY A 196 0.26 24.95 32.07
N ASN A 197 0.62 26.19 31.70
CA ASN A 197 1.60 27.02 32.41
C ASN A 197 0.98 28.30 33.03
N PHE A 198 -0.34 28.44 32.95
CA PHE A 198 -1.04 29.58 33.53
C PHE A 198 -1.26 29.36 35.04
N GLN A 199 -0.42 30.01 35.87
CA GLN A 199 -0.57 30.00 37.33
C GLN A 199 -1.23 31.28 37.84
N SER A 200 -0.89 32.44 37.27
CA SER A 200 -1.50 33.72 37.61
C SER A 200 -1.41 34.71 36.45
N LEU A 201 -2.21 35.79 36.52
CA LEU A 201 -2.14 36.91 35.58
C LEU A 201 -0.74 37.57 35.52
N GLN A 202 0.09 37.40 36.54
CA GLN A 202 1.45 37.96 36.56
C GLN A 202 2.35 37.34 35.48
N ASN A 203 2.11 36.08 35.10
CA ASN A 203 2.86 35.41 34.03
C ASN A 203 2.62 36.07 32.67
N ILE A 204 1.40 36.59 32.44
CA ILE A 204 1.09 37.35 31.23
C ILE A 204 1.83 38.68 31.28
N ALA A 205 1.75 39.40 32.41
CA ALA A 205 2.41 40.69 32.58
C ALA A 205 3.93 40.60 32.39
N SER A 206 4.57 39.55 32.92
CA SER A 206 6.01 39.34 32.76
C SER A 206 6.40 39.06 31.31
N VAL A 207 5.66 38.21 30.59
CA VAL A 207 5.91 37.92 29.17
C VAL A 207 5.79 39.16 28.30
N VAL A 208 4.79 40.00 28.57
CA VAL A 208 4.55 41.27 27.88
C VAL A 208 5.71 42.24 28.13
N GLN A 209 6.20 42.33 29.36
CA GLN A 209 7.30 43.22 29.71
C GLN A 209 8.63 42.80 29.06
N HIS A 210 8.91 41.50 28.99
CA HIS A 210 10.11 40.97 28.32
C HIS A 210 10.03 41.03 26.79
N SER A 211 8.82 41.20 26.25
CA SER A 211 8.56 41.23 24.80
C SER A 211 8.11 42.60 24.30
N GLU A 212 8.47 43.67 25.01
CA GLU A 212 8.21 45.05 24.57
C GLU A 212 8.80 45.29 23.16
N GLY A 213 7.96 45.75 22.24
CA GLY A 213 8.31 45.99 20.83
C GLY A 213 8.33 44.76 19.93
N LYS A 214 8.06 43.54 20.44
CA LYS A 214 8.04 42.30 19.64
C LYS A 214 6.61 41.77 19.47
N PRO A 215 6.23 41.26 18.29
CA PRO A 215 4.91 40.68 18.09
C PRO A 215 4.77 39.36 18.85
N LEU A 216 3.76 39.27 19.71
CA LEU A 216 3.37 38.06 20.44
C LEU A 216 2.15 37.41 19.78
N ARG A 217 2.19 36.10 19.59
CA ARG A 217 1.03 35.34 19.11
C ARG A 217 0.01 35.17 20.23
N VAL A 218 -1.25 35.47 19.96
CA VAL A 218 -2.36 35.30 20.90
C VAL A 218 -3.46 34.49 20.21
N GLY A 219 -3.87 33.40 20.84
CA GLY A 219 -4.99 32.57 20.42
C GLY A 219 -6.20 32.85 21.29
N VAL A 220 -7.30 33.30 20.68
CA VAL A 220 -8.57 33.55 21.36
C VAL A 220 -9.70 32.73 20.77
N ILE A 221 -10.76 32.50 21.54
CA ILE A 221 -12.01 31.93 21.07
C ILE A 221 -13.04 33.06 21.00
N ARG A 222 -13.59 33.27 19.79
CA ARG A 222 -14.65 34.25 19.52
C ARG A 222 -15.82 33.51 18.87
N ALA A 223 -16.99 33.57 19.50
CA ALA A 223 -18.19 32.87 19.03
C ALA A 223 -17.98 31.36 18.75
N GLY A 224 -17.16 30.69 19.57
CA GLY A 224 -16.85 29.27 19.42
C GLY A 224 -15.81 28.93 18.34
N GLN A 225 -15.24 29.92 17.66
CA GLN A 225 -14.15 29.73 16.69
C GLN A 225 -12.81 30.21 17.26
N LYS A 226 -11.76 29.42 17.05
CA LYS A 226 -10.39 29.79 17.41
C LYS A 226 -9.84 30.80 16.40
N VAL A 227 -9.50 31.99 16.87
CA VAL A 227 -8.91 33.08 16.10
C VAL A 227 -7.49 33.33 16.62
N GLN A 228 -6.50 33.34 15.72
CA GLN A 228 -5.13 33.69 16.06
C GLN A 228 -4.81 35.10 15.58
N MET A 229 -4.15 35.88 16.44
CA MET A 229 -3.76 37.27 16.17
C MET A 229 -2.38 37.57 16.75
N ASN A 230 -1.76 38.64 16.26
CA ASN A 230 -0.45 39.09 16.73
C ASN A 230 -0.60 40.40 17.49
N LEU A 231 -0.16 40.40 18.75
CA LEU A 231 -0.24 41.52 19.67
C LEU A 231 1.17 42.01 19.97
N THR A 232 1.47 43.28 19.66
CA THR A 232 2.78 43.87 19.93
C THR A 232 2.68 44.80 21.14
N PRO A 233 3.34 44.49 22.27
CA PRO A 233 3.35 45.38 23.43
C PRO A 233 4.15 46.65 23.14
N GLN A 234 3.57 47.82 23.38
CA GLN A 234 4.24 49.10 23.20
C GLN A 234 3.71 50.14 24.19
N ARG A 235 4.50 51.17 24.49
CA ARG A 235 4.03 52.32 25.28
C ARG A 235 3.01 53.12 24.48
N TRP A 236 1.89 53.42 25.11
CA TRP A 236 0.79 54.17 24.51
C TRP A 236 0.24 55.18 25.55
N SER A 237 -0.79 55.95 25.18
CA SER A 237 -1.34 57.04 26.00
C SER A 237 -2.07 56.59 27.29
N GLY A 238 -2.28 55.29 27.49
CA GLY A 238 -2.94 54.73 28.66
C GLY A 238 -2.00 54.01 29.63
N ARG A 239 -2.59 53.24 30.55
CA ARG A 239 -1.83 52.49 31.56
C ARG A 239 -1.32 51.15 31.00
N GLY A 240 -0.05 50.86 31.23
CA GLY A 240 0.59 49.60 30.83
C GLY A 240 0.98 49.53 29.34
N LEU A 241 1.32 48.34 28.86
CA LEU A 241 1.87 48.10 27.51
C LEU A 241 0.86 47.55 26.48
N LEU A 242 -0.35 47.17 26.93
CA LEU A 242 -1.37 46.50 26.08
C LEU A 242 -2.68 47.28 25.98
N GLY A 243 -3.14 47.85 27.09
CA GLY A 243 -4.41 48.59 27.17
C GLY A 243 -5.68 47.76 27.18
N CYS A 244 -5.60 46.50 27.65
CA CYS A 244 -6.74 45.64 27.92
C CYS A 244 -6.78 45.18 29.40
N ASN A 245 -7.98 44.91 29.91
CA ASN A 245 -8.21 44.27 31.20
C ASN A 245 -8.48 42.78 30.96
N ILE A 246 -7.66 41.92 31.58
CA ILE A 246 -7.74 40.47 31.45
C ILE A 246 -8.10 39.89 32.80
N VAL A 247 -9.16 39.10 32.85
CA VAL A 247 -9.63 38.43 34.07
C VAL A 247 -9.48 36.91 33.92
N PRO A 248 -9.02 36.18 34.95
CA PRO A 248 -8.95 34.73 34.89
C PRO A 248 -10.37 34.16 34.84
N VAL A 249 -10.60 33.15 34.02
CA VAL A 249 -11.86 32.43 33.99
C VAL A 249 -11.70 31.19 34.86
N GLN A 250 -12.20 31.26 36.10
CA GLN A 250 -12.39 30.07 36.92
C GLN A 250 -13.71 29.41 36.49
N ARG A 251 -13.62 28.21 35.91
CA ARG A 251 -14.75 27.29 35.71
C ARG A 251 -14.40 25.95 36.33
#